data_AF-A0A1X0U520-F1
#
_entry.id   AF-A0A1X0U520-F1
#
_cell.length_a   1.000
_cell.length_b   1.000
_cell.length_c   1.000
_cell.angle_alpha   90.00
_cell.angle_beta   90.00
_cell.angle_gamma   90.00
#
_symmetry.space_group_name_H-M   'P 1'
#
loop_
_entity.id
_entity.type
_entity.pdbx_description
1 polymer ?
#
loop_
_entity_poly.entity_id
_entity_poly.type
_entity_poly.pdbx_seq_one_letter_code
_entity_poly.pdbx_strand_id
1 'polypeptide(L)'
;MQDNFCNKFNEDFLENELYISLTDEMSKYKTLMHDSIKWDYVFSSSLRALSEFSLDAKLLNFLAISAINLNDKEAFKTLIKAFAFFLFILKKEPNSLAKNEKQLPAKKKIIAQTIELFTQANDKALDQADAKAFNDLVPELSQELGIHFDTLYIEEKKEEILKAKEPKVITKTEPTYYQNVSFSGNDISTFNDREFREYFINLSLMLLRSDIKNFNAYALIFEAMWGRIKALPSSSDQITQIRYPDENLIMLFKKIMN
;
A
#
# COMPACT_ATOMS: atom_id res chain seq x y z
N MET A 1 24.35 -11.97 -5.76
CA MET A 1 25.26 -10.90 -5.30
C MET A 1 24.91 -10.64 -3.84
N GLN A 2 25.90 -10.40 -2.97
CA GLN A 2 25.66 -10.04 -1.58
C GLN A 2 25.14 -8.59 -1.57
N ASP A 3 23.85 -8.40 -1.26
CA ASP A 3 23.20 -7.08 -1.23
C ASP A 3 23.69 -6.32 0.02
N ASN A 4 24.87 -5.71 -0.07
CA ASN A 4 25.40 -4.83 0.96
C ASN A 4 24.81 -3.43 0.76
N PHE A 5 23.87 -3.05 1.62
CA PHE A 5 23.33 -1.69 1.66
C PHE A 5 24.31 -0.73 2.36
N CYS A 6 24.32 0.54 1.93
CA CYS A 6 25.05 1.60 2.62
C CYS A 6 24.52 1.76 4.06
N ASN A 7 25.42 1.96 5.01
CA ASN A 7 25.06 2.11 6.42
C ASN A 7 24.85 3.55 6.88
N LYS A 8 25.11 4.55 6.00
CA LYS A 8 25.03 5.97 6.33
C LYS A 8 24.40 6.80 5.23
N PHE A 9 23.68 7.83 5.63
CA PHE A 9 23.18 8.88 4.75
C PHE A 9 24.35 9.73 4.23
N ASN A 10 24.37 9.93 2.92
CA ASN A 10 25.34 10.77 2.22
C ASN A 10 24.61 11.94 1.53
N GLU A 11 24.99 13.17 1.89
CA GLU A 11 24.40 14.39 1.33
C GLU A 11 24.92 14.72 -0.06
N ASP A 12 26.18 14.41 -0.34
CA ASP A 12 26.81 14.71 -1.64
C ASP A 12 26.12 13.92 -2.78
N PHE A 13 25.44 12.83 -2.42
CA PHE A 13 24.65 12.06 -3.38
C PHE A 13 23.40 12.80 -3.88
N LEU A 14 22.91 13.83 -3.18
CA LEU A 14 21.74 14.60 -3.62
C LEU A 14 22.01 15.38 -4.92
N GLU A 15 23.28 15.70 -5.21
CA GLU A 15 23.72 16.38 -6.44
C GLU A 15 24.12 15.41 -7.55
N ASN A 16 24.10 14.10 -7.27
CA ASN A 16 24.49 13.08 -8.23
C ASN A 16 23.47 12.98 -9.37
N GLU A 17 23.95 12.83 -10.62
CA GLU A 17 23.09 12.65 -11.80
C GLU A 17 22.08 11.50 -11.64
N LEU A 18 22.47 10.43 -10.94
CA LEU A 18 21.59 9.30 -10.67
C LEU A 18 20.41 9.68 -9.76
N TYR A 19 20.66 10.47 -8.72
CA TYR A 19 19.62 10.94 -7.82
C TYR A 19 18.68 11.94 -8.51
N ILE A 20 19.25 12.83 -9.33
CA ILE A 20 18.48 13.80 -10.12
C ILE A 20 17.58 13.06 -11.12
N SER A 21 18.13 12.09 -11.87
CA SER A 21 17.36 11.31 -12.84
C SER A 21 16.28 10.45 -12.18
N LEU A 22 16.56 9.84 -11.02
CA LEU A 22 15.55 9.14 -10.23
C LEU A 22 14.41 10.07 -9.79
N THR A 23 14.76 11.28 -9.34
CA THR A 23 13.77 12.26 -8.89
C THR A 23 12.92 12.77 -10.05
N ASP A 24 13.51 12.97 -11.23
CA ASP A 24 12.78 13.34 -12.45
C ASP A 24 11.80 12.24 -12.89
N GLU A 25 12.23 10.98 -12.92
CA GLU A 25 11.34 9.86 -13.23
C GLU A 25 10.22 9.72 -12.19
N MET A 26 10.55 9.84 -10.90
CA MET A 26 9.56 9.76 -9.83
C MET A 26 8.63 10.99 -9.77
N SER A 27 9.00 12.12 -10.35
CA SER A 27 8.12 13.31 -10.45
C SER A 27 6.87 13.03 -11.31
N LYS A 28 6.97 12.07 -12.23
CA LYS A 28 5.87 11.63 -13.10
C LYS A 28 4.87 10.76 -12.34
N TYR A 29 5.22 10.23 -11.17
CA TYR A 29 4.37 9.33 -10.39
C TYR A 29 3.08 10.05 -9.95
N LYS A 30 1.92 9.41 -10.15
CA LYS A 30 0.57 9.98 -9.92
C LYS A 30 0.25 11.23 -10.74
N THR A 31 0.98 11.47 -11.83
CA THR A 31 0.66 12.52 -12.81
C THR A 31 0.07 11.91 -14.09
N LEU A 32 -0.25 12.75 -15.08
CA LEU A 32 -0.67 12.29 -16.41
C LEU A 32 0.40 11.44 -17.13
N MET A 33 1.65 11.53 -16.70
CA MET A 33 2.80 10.80 -17.28
C MET A 33 3.12 9.49 -16.55
N HIS A 34 2.28 9.06 -15.61
CA HIS A 34 2.53 7.88 -14.77
C HIS A 34 2.83 6.62 -15.58
N ASP A 35 2.13 6.41 -16.69
CA ASP A 35 2.28 5.23 -17.54
C ASP A 35 3.58 5.25 -18.39
N SER A 36 4.29 6.38 -18.42
CA SER A 36 5.57 6.52 -19.11
C SER A 36 6.79 6.24 -18.22
N ILE A 37 6.57 5.95 -16.93
CA ILE A 37 7.64 5.70 -15.97
C ILE A 37 8.31 4.36 -16.29
N LYS A 38 9.64 4.39 -16.39
CA LYS A 38 10.46 3.19 -16.57
C LYS A 38 10.70 2.52 -15.21
N TRP A 39 9.76 1.68 -14.77
CA TRP A 39 9.82 1.05 -13.45
C TRP A 39 11.06 0.20 -13.23
N ASP A 40 11.56 -0.51 -14.24
CA ASP A 40 12.81 -1.27 -14.17
C ASP A 40 14.02 -0.38 -13.90
N TYR A 41 14.04 0.81 -14.52
CA TYR A 41 15.09 1.80 -14.32
C TYR A 41 15.02 2.39 -12.91
N VAL A 42 13.83 2.75 -12.44
CA VAL A 42 13.62 3.27 -11.08
C VAL A 42 14.04 2.23 -10.05
N PHE A 43 13.66 0.97 -10.23
CA PHE A 43 14.00 -0.11 -9.32
C PHE A 43 15.51 -0.33 -9.25
N SER A 44 16.15 -0.62 -10.39
CA SER A 44 17.59 -0.89 -10.46
C SER A 44 18.44 0.29 -9.99
N SER A 45 18.04 1.52 -10.34
CA SER A 45 18.76 2.72 -9.93
C SER A 45 18.57 3.02 -8.45
N SER A 46 17.38 2.82 -7.88
CA SER A 46 17.14 3.00 -6.44
C SER A 46 17.90 1.97 -5.61
N LEU A 47 17.92 0.71 -6.08
CA LEU A 47 18.70 -0.35 -5.44
C LEU A 47 20.20 -0.05 -5.46
N ARG A 48 20.72 0.39 -6.62
CA ARG A 48 22.11 0.82 -6.76
C ARG A 48 22.43 2.00 -5.85
N ALA A 49 21.54 3.00 -5.79
CA ALA A 49 21.68 4.16 -4.91
C ALA A 49 21.80 3.76 -3.44
N LEU A 50 20.93 2.86 -2.97
CA LEU A 50 20.92 2.35 -1.60
C LEU A 50 22.13 1.45 -1.28
N SER A 51 22.71 0.80 -2.29
CA SER A 51 23.83 -0.14 -2.11
C SER A 51 25.20 0.54 -2.17
N GLU A 52 25.35 1.52 -3.07
CA GLU A 52 26.66 2.10 -3.41
C GLU A 52 26.86 3.53 -2.91
N PHE A 53 25.78 4.29 -2.68
CA PHE A 53 25.89 5.75 -2.49
C PHE A 53 25.36 6.28 -1.17
N SER A 54 24.13 5.95 -0.76
CA SER A 54 23.47 6.62 0.36
C SER A 54 22.31 5.82 0.98
N LEU A 55 22.23 5.83 2.31
CA LEU A 55 21.07 5.35 3.06
C LEU A 55 19.99 6.44 3.18
N ASP A 56 19.01 6.45 2.27
CA ASP A 56 17.90 7.42 2.29
C ASP A 56 16.52 6.74 2.28
N ALA A 57 15.65 7.13 3.22
CA ALA A 57 14.25 6.75 3.26
C ALA A 57 13.47 7.09 1.98
N LYS A 58 13.84 8.16 1.26
CA LYS A 58 13.22 8.48 -0.05
C LYS A 58 13.56 7.45 -1.12
N LEU A 59 14.81 6.97 -1.14
CA LEU A 59 15.23 5.93 -2.08
C LEU A 59 14.57 4.59 -1.76
N LEU A 60 14.38 4.28 -0.46
CA LEU A 60 13.57 3.13 -0.05
C LEU A 60 12.12 3.25 -0.56
N ASN A 61 11.54 4.44 -0.48
CA ASN A 61 10.19 4.68 -1.02
C ASN A 61 10.13 4.50 -2.54
N PHE A 62 11.13 4.99 -3.28
CA PHE A 62 11.20 4.80 -4.74
C PHE A 62 11.37 3.31 -5.10
N LEU A 63 12.21 2.58 -4.36
CA LEU A 63 12.37 1.14 -4.51
C LEU A 63 11.05 0.40 -4.27
N ALA A 64 10.31 0.75 -3.22
CA ALA A 64 9.03 0.12 -2.91
C ALA A 64 7.97 0.39 -3.99
N ILE A 65 7.81 1.64 -4.41
CA ILE A 65 6.84 2.01 -5.46
C ILE A 65 7.16 1.26 -6.75
N SER A 66 8.44 1.22 -7.15
CA SER A 66 8.84 0.51 -8.37
C SER A 66 8.65 -1.00 -8.25
N ALA A 67 8.99 -1.62 -7.12
CA ALA A 67 8.74 -3.04 -6.88
C ALA A 67 7.25 -3.40 -6.98
N ILE A 68 6.37 -2.56 -6.40
CA ILE A 68 4.92 -2.73 -6.48
C ILE A 68 4.41 -2.65 -7.93
N ASN A 69 4.90 -1.69 -8.72
CA ASN A 69 4.45 -1.52 -10.11
C ASN A 69 5.03 -2.58 -11.05
N LEU A 70 6.24 -3.07 -10.80
CA LEU A 70 6.81 -4.21 -11.54
C LEU A 70 6.06 -5.50 -11.23
N ASN A 71 5.51 -5.62 -10.02
CA ASN A 71 4.82 -6.82 -9.55
C ASN A 71 5.67 -8.10 -9.72
N ASP A 72 6.98 -7.95 -9.50
CA ASP A 72 8.00 -8.99 -9.69
C ASP A 72 8.47 -9.59 -8.35
N LYS A 73 8.68 -10.90 -8.33
CA LYS A 73 9.02 -11.65 -7.11
C LYS A 73 10.41 -11.30 -6.59
N GLU A 74 11.40 -11.20 -7.47
CA GLU A 74 12.77 -10.86 -7.06
C GLU A 74 12.85 -9.42 -6.57
N ALA A 75 12.06 -8.52 -7.19
CA ALA A 75 11.91 -7.15 -6.71
C ALA A 75 11.35 -7.08 -5.28
N PHE A 76 10.32 -7.87 -4.97
CA PHE A 76 9.77 -7.94 -3.62
C PHE A 76 10.72 -8.56 -2.60
N LYS A 77 11.39 -9.65 -2.96
CA LYS A 77 12.42 -10.27 -2.10
C LYS A 77 13.54 -9.29 -1.76
N THR A 78 13.96 -8.50 -2.73
CA THR A 78 14.95 -7.43 -2.53
C THR A 78 14.42 -6.33 -1.60
N LEU A 79 13.16 -5.94 -1.76
CA LEU A 79 12.51 -4.96 -0.89
C LEU A 79 12.41 -5.43 0.56
N ILE A 80 12.08 -6.71 0.81
CA ILE A 80 12.03 -7.29 2.16
C ILE A 80 13.41 -7.25 2.82
N LYS A 81 14.47 -7.60 2.07
CA LYS A 81 15.86 -7.45 2.57
C LYS A 81 16.18 -6.00 2.91
N ALA A 82 15.73 -5.04 2.10
CA ALA A 82 15.91 -3.63 2.39
C ALA A 82 15.17 -3.23 3.69
N PHE A 83 13.93 -3.69 3.91
CA PHE A 83 13.22 -3.44 5.18
C PHE A 83 13.95 -4.02 6.38
N ALA A 84 14.46 -5.26 6.28
CA ALA A 84 15.28 -5.87 7.34
C ALA A 84 16.54 -5.05 7.64
N PHE A 85 17.20 -4.52 6.60
CA PHE A 85 18.38 -3.67 6.77
C PHE A 85 18.04 -2.33 7.43
N PHE A 86 16.96 -1.66 7.00
CA PHE A 86 16.51 -0.42 7.63
C PHE A 86 16.10 -0.63 9.09
N LEU A 87 15.46 -1.75 9.42
CA LEU A 87 15.17 -2.15 10.79
C LEU A 87 16.46 -2.32 11.63
N PHE A 88 17.48 -2.97 11.08
CA PHE A 88 18.77 -3.11 11.74
C PHE A 88 19.41 -1.74 12.04
N ILE A 89 19.38 -0.80 11.08
CA ILE A 89 19.90 0.55 11.30
C ILE A 89 19.07 1.31 12.34
N LEU A 90 17.73 1.22 12.29
CA LEU A 90 16.86 1.86 13.28
C LEU A 90 17.18 1.40 14.71
N LYS A 91 17.50 0.11 14.90
CA LYS A 91 17.86 -0.47 16.20
C LYS A 91 19.26 -0.09 16.67
N LYS A 92 20.26 -0.09 15.77
CA LYS A 92 21.67 0.10 16.15
C LYS A 92 22.15 1.54 16.06
N GLU A 93 21.89 2.19 14.94
CA GLU A 93 22.42 3.51 14.61
C GLU A 93 21.35 4.37 13.91
N PRO A 94 20.25 4.73 14.58
CA PRO A 94 19.15 5.46 13.95
C PRO A 94 19.60 6.82 13.40
N ASN A 95 20.61 7.44 14.02
CA ASN A 95 21.18 8.71 13.56
C ASN A 95 21.88 8.60 12.20
N SER A 96 22.20 7.40 11.71
CA SER A 96 22.79 7.21 10.38
C SER A 96 21.79 7.43 9.23
N LEU A 97 20.49 7.51 9.52
CA LEU A 97 19.42 7.77 8.53
C LEU A 97 19.23 9.26 8.18
N ALA A 98 19.85 10.17 8.94
CA ALA A 98 19.62 11.59 8.80
C ALA A 98 20.89 12.41 9.11
N LYS A 99 20.98 13.61 8.54
CA LYS A 99 22.07 14.55 8.88
C LYS A 99 22.01 14.99 10.34
N ASN A 100 20.80 15.13 10.88
CA ASN A 100 20.57 15.60 12.23
C ASN A 100 19.39 14.88 12.89
N GLU A 101 19.37 14.86 14.22
CA GLU A 101 18.33 14.20 15.02
C GLU A 101 16.93 14.78 14.76
N LYS A 102 16.84 16.06 14.37
CA LYS A 102 15.56 16.73 14.06
C LYS A 102 14.88 16.16 12.81
N GLN A 103 15.64 15.59 11.88
CA GLN A 103 15.14 14.99 10.65
C GLN A 103 14.76 13.51 10.82
N LEU A 104 15.23 12.86 11.89
CA LEU A 104 15.00 11.45 12.16
C LEU A 104 13.49 11.09 12.22
N PRO A 105 12.61 11.85 12.92
CA PRO A 105 11.18 11.55 12.94
C PRO A 105 10.54 11.60 11.54
N ALA A 106 10.96 12.55 10.70
CA ALA A 106 10.45 12.65 9.34
C ALA A 106 10.91 11.46 8.47
N LYS A 107 12.17 11.02 8.61
CA LYS A 107 12.67 9.82 7.92
C LYS A 107 11.97 8.55 8.38
N LYS A 108 11.75 8.37 9.69
CA LYS A 108 10.93 7.28 10.25
C LYS A 108 9.51 7.28 9.68
N LYS A 109 8.88 8.45 9.58
CA LYS A 109 7.54 8.59 8.99
C LYS A 109 7.50 8.15 7.53
N ILE A 110 8.51 8.50 6.73
CA ILE A 110 8.61 8.04 5.32
C ILE A 110 8.72 6.52 5.28
N ILE A 111 9.60 5.92 6.08
CA ILE A 111 9.78 4.45 6.13
C ILE A 111 8.45 3.77 6.50
N ALA A 112 7.74 4.27 7.52
CA ALA A 112 6.45 3.73 7.91
C ALA A 112 5.42 3.80 6.78
N GLN A 113 5.30 4.94 6.11
CA GLN A 113 4.40 5.10 4.95
C GLN A 113 4.77 4.16 3.80
N THR A 114 6.07 3.91 3.59
CA THR A 114 6.56 2.97 2.58
C THR A 114 6.18 1.52 2.91
N ILE A 115 6.30 1.12 4.18
CA ILE A 115 5.89 -0.22 4.64
C ILE A 115 4.37 -0.38 4.50
N GLU A 116 3.60 0.63 4.91
CA GLU A 116 2.15 0.63 4.78
C GLU A 116 1.72 0.48 3.30
N LEU A 117 2.34 1.25 2.40
CA LEU A 117 2.11 1.15 0.97
C LEU A 117 2.38 -0.28 0.44
N PHE A 118 3.46 -0.90 0.90
CA PHE A 118 3.80 -2.27 0.52
C PHE A 118 2.77 -3.28 1.04
N THR A 119 2.34 -3.16 2.29
CA THR A 119 1.32 -4.05 2.87
C THR A 119 -0.03 -3.95 2.17
N GLN A 120 -0.44 -2.74 1.75
CA GLN A 120 -1.71 -2.52 1.06
C GLN A 120 -1.69 -2.99 -0.39
N ALA A 121 -0.54 -2.94 -1.06
CA ALA A 121 -0.42 -3.30 -2.48
C ALA A 121 -0.31 -4.81 -2.71
N ASN A 122 0.06 -5.59 -1.69
CA ASN A 122 0.37 -6.99 -1.86
C ASN A 122 -0.86 -7.89 -1.70
N ASP A 123 -1.62 -8.06 -2.77
CA ASP A 123 -2.79 -8.96 -2.79
C ASP A 123 -2.46 -10.35 -3.38
N LYS A 124 -1.41 -10.53 -4.20
CA LYS A 124 -1.21 -11.80 -4.98
C LYS A 124 0.23 -12.20 -5.37
N ALA A 125 1.29 -11.46 -4.97
CA ALA A 125 2.58 -11.58 -5.66
C ALA A 125 3.74 -12.22 -4.87
N LEU A 126 3.68 -12.24 -3.54
CA LEU A 126 4.69 -12.94 -2.73
C LEU A 126 4.40 -14.44 -2.62
N ASP A 127 5.48 -15.24 -2.56
CA ASP A 127 5.35 -16.61 -2.09
C ASP A 127 5.20 -16.66 -0.55
N GLN A 128 4.83 -17.83 -0.03
CA GLN A 128 4.60 -18.00 1.41
C GLN A 128 5.86 -17.77 2.25
N ALA A 129 7.05 -18.05 1.69
CA ALA A 129 8.30 -17.93 2.42
C ALA A 129 8.69 -16.46 2.59
N ASP A 130 8.56 -15.67 1.53
CA ASP A 130 8.83 -14.24 1.53
C ASP A 130 7.77 -13.49 2.34
N ALA A 131 6.48 -13.88 2.24
CA ALA A 131 5.41 -13.30 3.07
C ALA A 131 5.67 -13.55 4.56
N LYS A 132 6.15 -14.76 4.91
CA LYS A 132 6.56 -15.08 6.28
C LYS A 132 7.75 -14.25 6.72
N ALA A 133 8.78 -14.13 5.88
CA ALA A 133 9.97 -13.34 6.18
C ALA A 133 9.62 -11.87 6.45
N PHE A 134 8.66 -11.29 5.73
CA PHE A 134 8.16 -9.96 6.03
C PHE A 134 7.35 -9.91 7.34
N ASN A 135 6.43 -10.85 7.55
CA ASN A 135 5.61 -10.90 8.77
C ASN A 135 6.45 -11.05 10.05
N ASP A 136 7.59 -11.75 9.98
CA ASP A 136 8.52 -11.88 11.09
C ASP A 136 9.18 -10.51 11.45
N LEU A 137 9.29 -9.59 10.48
CA LEU A 137 9.82 -8.23 10.69
C LEU A 137 8.77 -7.25 11.24
N VAL A 138 7.47 -7.50 10.97
CA VAL A 138 6.36 -6.57 11.29
C VAL A 138 6.32 -6.16 12.77
N PRO A 139 6.44 -7.06 13.77
CA PRO A 139 6.39 -6.67 15.17
C PRO A 139 7.53 -5.70 15.55
N GLU A 140 8.73 -5.97 15.07
CA GLU A 140 9.92 -5.16 15.36
C GLU A 140 9.85 -3.80 14.65
N LEU A 141 9.41 -3.79 13.39
CA LEU A 141 9.15 -2.55 12.64
C LEU A 141 8.09 -1.70 13.34
N SER A 142 7.03 -2.34 13.84
CA SER A 142 5.94 -1.65 14.54
C SER A 142 6.42 -1.00 15.84
N GLN A 143 7.29 -1.69 16.58
CA GLN A 143 7.90 -1.18 17.79
C GLN A 143 8.83 0.02 17.52
N GLU A 144 9.73 -0.10 16.54
CA GLU A 144 10.75 0.93 16.27
C GLU A 144 10.20 2.21 15.59
N LEU A 145 9.08 2.06 14.87
CA LEU A 145 8.39 3.16 14.17
C LEU A 145 7.18 3.69 14.95
N GLY A 146 6.74 2.99 16.00
CA GLY A 146 5.60 3.39 16.83
C GLY A 146 4.25 3.35 16.10
N ILE A 147 4.13 2.53 15.07
CA ILE A 147 2.95 2.41 14.19
C ILE A 147 2.62 0.93 14.03
N HIS A 148 1.35 0.56 14.09
CA HIS A 148 0.93 -0.81 13.81
C HIS A 148 0.87 -1.04 12.30
N PHE A 149 1.57 -2.08 11.81
CA PHE A 149 1.48 -2.53 10.42
C PHE A 149 0.66 -3.81 10.30
N ASP A 150 -0.08 -3.95 9.21
CA ASP A 150 -0.79 -5.18 8.90
C ASP A 150 0.19 -6.27 8.42
N THR A 151 -0.07 -7.52 8.80
CA THR A 151 0.68 -8.68 8.30
C THR A 151 0.13 -9.13 6.95
N LEU A 152 1.01 -9.62 6.09
CA LEU A 152 0.64 -10.23 4.81
C LEU A 152 -0.07 -11.57 5.04
N TYR A 153 -1.10 -11.84 4.25
CA TYR A 153 -1.83 -13.10 4.31
C TYR A 153 -0.96 -14.27 3.81
N ILE A 154 -0.89 -15.36 4.58
CA ILE A 154 -0.25 -16.62 4.19
C ILE A 154 -1.34 -17.68 4.13
N GLU A 155 -1.53 -18.31 2.96
CA GLU A 155 -2.37 -19.52 2.87
C GLU A 155 -1.70 -20.67 3.63
N GLU A 156 -1.98 -20.82 4.91
CA GLU A 156 -1.49 -21.98 5.66
C GLU A 156 -2.04 -23.26 5.03
N LYS A 157 -1.18 -24.02 4.33
CA LYS A 157 -1.40 -25.45 4.18
C LYS A 157 -1.46 -26.02 5.59
N LYS A 158 -2.64 -26.49 5.98
CA LYS A 158 -2.92 -27.19 7.24
C LYS A 158 -2.00 -28.39 7.42
N GLU A 159 -0.80 -28.20 7.92
CA GLU A 159 -0.05 -29.21 8.63
C GLU A 159 0.56 -28.56 9.87
N GLU A 160 0.17 -29.08 11.04
CA GLU A 160 0.74 -28.81 12.36
C GLU A 160 0.29 -27.57 13.15
N ILE A 161 -0.99 -27.50 13.53
CA ILE A 161 -1.38 -27.08 14.90
C ILE A 161 -2.52 -27.98 15.40
N LEU A 162 -2.22 -29.26 15.64
CA LEU A 162 -3.01 -30.13 16.50
C LEU A 162 -2.16 -30.47 17.73
N LYS A 163 -2.11 -29.54 18.68
CA LYS A 163 -1.95 -29.79 20.13
C LYS A 163 -1.93 -28.46 20.88
N ALA A 164 -3.11 -27.89 21.13
CA ALA A 164 -3.50 -27.34 22.42
C ALA A 164 -4.89 -26.68 22.36
N LYS A 165 -5.82 -27.27 23.11
CA LYS A 165 -7.06 -26.70 23.70
C LYS A 165 -8.27 -26.46 22.78
N GLU A 166 -9.19 -27.43 22.86
CA GLU A 166 -10.66 -27.41 22.95
C GLU A 166 -11.50 -26.15 22.58
N PRO A 167 -12.76 -26.38 22.16
CA PRO A 167 -13.34 -25.77 20.97
C PRO A 167 -14.01 -24.43 21.26
N LYS A 168 -13.74 -23.45 20.40
CA LYS A 168 -14.71 -22.40 20.11
C LYS A 168 -15.12 -22.53 18.66
N VAL A 169 -16.41 -22.67 18.45
CA VAL A 169 -17.06 -22.70 17.14
C VAL A 169 -16.69 -21.41 16.40
N ILE A 170 -15.85 -21.54 15.37
CA ILE A 170 -15.56 -20.46 14.43
C ILE A 170 -16.35 -20.78 13.17
N THR A 171 -17.49 -20.11 13.04
CA THR A 171 -18.24 -19.98 11.79
C THR A 171 -17.32 -19.34 10.76
N LYS A 172 -17.15 -19.98 9.60
CA LYS A 172 -16.47 -19.42 8.44
C LYS A 172 -17.07 -18.06 8.11
N THR A 173 -16.29 -16.99 8.18
CA THR A 173 -16.69 -15.67 7.66
C THR A 173 -15.88 -15.35 6.42
N GLU A 174 -16.63 -15.08 5.35
CA GLU A 174 -16.26 -14.50 4.07
C GLU A 174 -15.31 -13.30 4.19
N PRO A 175 -14.56 -12.96 3.12
CA PRO A 175 -13.54 -11.91 3.14
C PRO A 175 -14.13 -10.59 3.62
N THR A 176 -13.66 -10.16 4.77
CA THR A 176 -14.09 -8.95 5.42
C THR A 176 -13.12 -7.82 5.11
N TYR A 177 -13.42 -7.06 4.06
CA TYR A 177 -13.02 -5.65 3.99
C TYR A 177 -13.68 -4.94 5.17
N TYR A 178 -12.94 -4.70 6.25
CA TYR A 178 -13.33 -3.78 7.31
C TYR A 178 -12.20 -2.77 7.52
N GLN A 179 -12.38 -1.56 6.99
CA GLN A 179 -11.82 -0.41 7.67
C GLN A 179 -12.70 -0.16 8.89
N ASN A 180 -12.15 -0.34 10.09
CA ASN A 180 -12.78 0.13 11.32
C ASN A 180 -12.76 1.66 11.32
N VAL A 181 -13.79 2.28 10.73
CA VAL A 181 -13.97 3.72 10.76
C VAL A 181 -14.69 4.08 12.05
N SER A 182 -13.97 4.69 13.00
CA SER A 182 -14.58 5.34 14.15
C SER A 182 -15.16 6.68 13.70
N PHE A 183 -16.49 6.79 13.61
CA PHE A 183 -17.17 8.05 13.33
C PHE A 183 -17.21 8.90 14.60
N SER A 184 -16.65 10.12 14.55
CA SER A 184 -16.59 11.04 15.70
C SER A 184 -17.86 11.89 15.89
N GLY A 185 -18.84 11.76 14.98
CA GLY A 185 -20.10 12.52 15.00
C GLY A 185 -21.32 11.62 15.03
N ASN A 186 -22.29 11.94 15.90
CA ASN A 186 -23.56 11.22 16.03
C ASN A 186 -24.60 11.60 14.95
N ASP A 187 -24.29 12.54 14.05
CA ASP A 187 -25.24 13.06 13.06
C ASP A 187 -24.65 13.01 11.63
N ILE A 188 -25.35 12.30 10.74
CA ILE A 188 -25.01 12.12 9.31
C ILE A 188 -24.92 13.48 8.59
N SER A 189 -25.66 14.49 9.08
CA SER A 189 -25.64 15.84 8.52
C SER A 189 -24.28 16.53 8.65
N THR A 190 -23.43 16.06 9.57
CA THR A 190 -22.10 16.62 9.83
C THR A 190 -20.97 15.94 9.05
N PHE A 191 -21.26 14.84 8.36
CA PHE A 191 -20.25 14.05 7.65
C PHE A 191 -19.68 14.81 6.45
N ASN A 192 -18.36 14.74 6.28
CA ASN A 192 -17.73 15.13 5.02
C ASN A 192 -18.06 14.10 3.91
N ASP A 193 -17.77 14.42 2.65
CA ASP A 193 -18.17 13.58 1.50
C ASP A 193 -17.58 12.17 1.55
N ARG A 194 -16.38 12.03 2.10
CA ARG A 194 -15.71 10.74 2.27
C ARG A 194 -16.39 9.91 3.36
N GLU A 195 -16.61 10.51 4.53
CA GLU A 195 -17.30 9.85 5.66
C GLU A 195 -18.72 9.43 5.30
N PHE A 196 -19.45 10.27 4.56
CA PHE A 196 -20.78 9.94 4.06
C PHE A 196 -20.76 8.72 3.14
N ARG A 197 -19.83 8.69 2.17
CA ARG A 197 -19.69 7.56 1.26
C ARG A 197 -19.31 6.28 2.00
N GLU A 198 -18.30 6.33 2.85
CA GLU A 198 -17.82 5.17 3.61
C GLU A 198 -18.91 4.61 4.55
N TYR A 199 -19.68 5.49 5.21
CA TYR A 199 -20.79 5.09 6.07
C TYR A 199 -21.87 4.30 5.32
N PHE A 200 -22.39 4.84 4.22
CA PHE A 200 -23.47 4.19 3.46
C PHE A 200 -23.00 2.90 2.76
N ILE A 201 -21.74 2.86 2.28
CA ILE A 201 -21.16 1.62 1.73
C ILE A 201 -21.06 0.55 2.82
N ASN A 202 -20.50 0.87 3.99
CA ASN A 202 -20.36 -0.12 5.06
C ASN A 202 -21.71 -0.64 5.55
N LEU A 203 -22.70 0.24 5.72
CA LEU A 203 -24.07 -0.15 6.07
C LEU A 203 -24.69 -1.06 5.01
N SER A 204 -24.53 -0.73 3.72
CA SER A 204 -25.05 -1.56 2.63
C SER A 204 -24.43 -2.96 2.61
N LEU A 205 -23.11 -3.07 2.81
CA LEU A 205 -22.40 -4.34 2.84
C LEU A 205 -22.83 -5.19 4.05
N MET A 206 -23.07 -4.56 5.20
CA MET A 206 -23.62 -5.25 6.37
C MET A 206 -25.01 -5.86 6.09
N LEU A 207 -25.88 -5.12 5.40
CA LEU A 207 -27.21 -5.60 5.03
C LEU A 207 -27.15 -6.72 3.97
N LEU A 208 -26.30 -6.58 2.95
CA LEU A 208 -26.14 -7.56 1.87
C LEU A 208 -25.55 -8.89 2.34
N ARG A 209 -24.69 -8.87 3.38
CA ARG A 209 -24.18 -10.10 4.00
C ARG A 209 -25.28 -10.95 4.61
N SER A 210 -26.33 -10.31 5.13
CA SER A 210 -27.46 -11.01 5.73
C SER A 210 -28.50 -11.43 4.69
N ASP A 211 -28.72 -10.57 3.68
CA ASP A 211 -29.64 -10.84 2.57
C ASP A 211 -29.13 -10.19 1.28
N ILE A 212 -28.60 -11.02 0.38
CA ILE A 212 -28.07 -10.56 -0.91
C ILE A 212 -29.16 -10.06 -1.86
N LYS A 213 -30.45 -10.34 -1.60
CA LYS A 213 -31.57 -9.83 -2.39
C LYS A 213 -32.17 -8.56 -1.80
N ASN A 214 -31.55 -8.00 -0.76
CA ASN A 214 -32.03 -6.79 -0.11
C ASN A 214 -31.88 -5.57 -1.02
N PHE A 215 -32.96 -5.18 -1.67
CA PHE A 215 -33.01 -4.02 -2.56
C PHE A 215 -32.58 -2.71 -1.88
N ASN A 216 -32.98 -2.51 -0.61
CA ASN A 216 -32.65 -1.29 0.12
C ASN A 216 -31.14 -1.17 0.31
N ALA A 217 -30.44 -2.28 0.52
CA ALA A 217 -28.99 -2.26 0.65
C ALA A 217 -28.30 -1.77 -0.63
N TYR A 218 -28.76 -2.21 -1.80
CA TYR A 218 -28.28 -1.66 -3.07
C TYR A 218 -28.63 -0.18 -3.25
N ALA A 219 -29.81 0.26 -2.82
CA ALA A 219 -30.18 1.68 -2.86
C ALA A 219 -29.24 2.56 -2.01
N LEU A 220 -28.74 2.06 -0.88
CA LEU A 220 -27.73 2.76 -0.07
C LEU A 220 -26.39 2.91 -0.81
N ILE A 221 -25.99 1.94 -1.65
CA ILE A 221 -24.79 2.07 -2.50
C ILE A 221 -24.97 3.21 -3.51
N PHE A 222 -26.16 3.30 -4.12
CA PHE A 222 -26.48 4.41 -5.01
C PHE A 222 -26.43 5.76 -4.29
N GLU A 223 -26.99 5.84 -3.08
CA GLU A 223 -26.94 7.06 -2.27
C GLU A 223 -25.48 7.45 -1.93
N ALA A 224 -24.63 6.49 -1.57
CA ALA A 224 -23.21 6.73 -1.29
C ALA A 224 -22.43 7.28 -2.50
N MET A 225 -22.80 6.86 -3.70
CA MET A 225 -22.10 7.21 -4.94
C MET A 225 -22.62 8.49 -5.57
N TRP A 226 -23.95 8.70 -5.56
CA TRP A 226 -24.63 9.76 -6.30
C TRP A 226 -25.33 10.79 -5.42
N GLY A 227 -25.65 10.50 -4.16
CA GLY A 227 -26.51 11.33 -3.30
C GLY A 227 -25.99 12.75 -3.03
N ARG A 228 -24.67 12.97 -3.14
CA ARG A 228 -24.05 14.29 -2.98
C ARG A 228 -23.62 14.99 -4.27
N ILE A 229 -23.83 14.36 -5.43
CA ILE A 229 -23.52 14.99 -6.72
C ILE A 229 -24.63 16.00 -7.06
N LYS A 230 -24.30 17.30 -7.01
CA LYS A 230 -25.28 18.40 -7.21
C LYS A 230 -25.28 18.99 -8.62
N ALA A 231 -24.25 18.71 -9.40
CA ALA A 231 -24.07 19.26 -10.74
C ALA A 231 -23.40 18.24 -11.66
N LEU A 232 -23.68 18.38 -12.95
CA LEU A 232 -23.00 17.59 -13.97
C LEU A 232 -21.54 18.05 -14.12
N PRO A 233 -20.62 17.15 -14.48
CA PRO A 233 -19.24 17.52 -14.76
C PRO A 233 -19.15 18.46 -15.96
N SER A 234 -18.18 19.37 -15.93
CA SER A 234 -17.90 20.27 -17.05
C SER A 234 -17.59 19.47 -18.33
N SER A 235 -18.21 19.87 -19.43
CA SER A 235 -18.07 19.20 -20.73
C SER A 235 -17.85 20.21 -21.86
N SER A 236 -17.06 19.82 -22.87
CA SER A 236 -17.02 20.46 -24.18
C SER A 236 -17.60 19.49 -25.20
N ASP A 237 -18.60 19.91 -25.98
CA ASP A 237 -19.29 19.05 -26.96
C ASP A 237 -19.78 17.72 -26.37
N GLN A 238 -20.34 17.75 -25.15
CA GLN A 238 -20.81 16.56 -24.40
C GLN A 238 -19.71 15.56 -24.01
N ILE A 239 -18.43 15.89 -24.23
CA ILE A 239 -17.29 15.09 -23.77
C ILE A 239 -16.77 15.69 -22.46
N THR A 240 -16.67 14.84 -21.44
CA THR A 240 -16.14 15.21 -20.12
C THR A 240 -14.68 14.76 -20.00
N GLN A 241 -13.94 15.32 -19.04
CA GLN A 241 -12.56 14.87 -18.73
C GLN A 241 -12.53 13.59 -17.87
N ILE A 242 -13.69 12.99 -17.58
CA ILE A 242 -13.78 11.76 -16.80
C ILE A 242 -13.30 10.61 -17.68
N ARG A 243 -12.38 9.80 -17.14
CA ARG A 243 -11.85 8.63 -17.85
C ARG A 243 -12.95 7.59 -18.08
N TYR A 244 -12.90 6.95 -19.25
CA TYR A 244 -13.73 5.79 -19.52
C TYR A 244 -13.32 4.60 -18.64
N PRO A 245 -14.25 3.68 -18.31
CA PRO A 245 -13.89 2.45 -17.61
C PRO A 245 -12.91 1.60 -18.44
N ASP A 246 -12.03 0.87 -17.77
CA ASP A 246 -11.01 0.03 -18.41
C ASP A 246 -11.65 -1.03 -19.33
N GLU A 247 -11.24 -1.03 -20.60
CA GLU A 247 -11.75 -1.96 -21.61
C GLU A 247 -11.49 -3.43 -21.26
N ASN A 248 -10.38 -3.75 -20.59
CA ASN A 248 -10.07 -5.11 -20.15
C ASN A 248 -11.03 -5.57 -19.06
N LEU A 249 -11.40 -4.69 -18.13
CA LEU A 249 -12.42 -4.99 -17.11
C LEU A 249 -13.78 -5.20 -17.75
N ILE A 250 -14.17 -4.34 -18.71
CA ILE A 250 -15.43 -4.50 -19.46
C ILE A 250 -15.45 -5.86 -20.17
N MET A 251 -14.35 -6.24 -20.84
CA MET A 251 -14.23 -7.55 -21.51
C MET A 251 -14.32 -8.72 -20.53
N LEU A 252 -13.72 -8.60 -19.35
CA LEU A 252 -13.80 -9.63 -18.31
C LEU A 252 -15.25 -9.86 -17.86
N PHE A 253 -15.99 -8.79 -17.55
CA PHE A 253 -17.39 -8.92 -17.15
C PHE A 253 -18.28 -9.49 -18.25
N LYS A 254 -18.06 -9.10 -19.51
CA LYS A 254 -18.79 -9.68 -20.66
C LYS A 254 -18.53 -11.18 -20.82
N LYS A 255 -17.32 -11.66 -20.54
CA LYS A 255 -16.98 -13.09 -20.59
C LYS A 255 -17.64 -13.89 -19.46
N ILE A 256 -17.85 -13.30 -18.30
CA ILE A 256 -18.48 -13.98 -17.15
C ILE A 256 -20.00 -14.09 -17.33
N MET A 257 -20.61 -13.17 -18.08
CA MET A 257 -22.06 -13.14 -18.33
C MET A 257 -22.52 -13.96 -19.56
N ASN A 258 -21.59 -14.41 -20.40
CA ASN A 258 -21.85 -15.32 -21.52
C ASN A 258 -21.57 -16.77 -21.12
#